data_AF-A0A933EHT7-F1
#
_entry.id   AF-A0A933EHT7-F1
#
_cell.length_a   1.000
_cell.length_b   1.000
_cell.length_c   1.000
_cell.angle_alpha   90.00
_cell.angle_beta   90.00
_cell.angle_gamma   90.00
#
_symmetry.space_group_name_H-M   'P 1'
#
loop_
_entity.id
_entity.type
_entity.pdbx_description
1 polymer ?
#
loop_
_entity_poly.entity_id
_entity_poly.type
_entity_poly.pdbx_seq_one_letter_code
_entity_poly.pdbx_strand_id
1 'polypeptide(L)' 'MEYRAVIKKSGDWWIGWLIDLPGVNAQEKSRKKLIGSLKIGAEDMLNTRVEVKDEEELVRIEI' A
#
# COMPACT_ATOMS: atom_id res chain seq x y z
N MET A 1 7.77 12.34 -5.12
CA MET A 1 8.11 10.96 -5.54
C MET A 1 6.99 10.47 -6.44
N GLU A 2 7.31 9.63 -7.42
CA GLU A 2 6.33 9.03 -8.32
C GLU A 2 6.33 7.51 -8.10
N TYR A 3 5.14 6.91 -8.06
CA TYR A 3 4.94 5.48 -7.87
C TYR A 3 4.03 4.94 -8.97
N ARG A 4 4.39 3.77 -9.51
CA ARG A 4 3.60 3.07 -10.52
C ARG A 4 2.58 2.17 -9.83
N ALA A 5 1.34 2.20 -10.32
CA ALA A 5 0.25 1.39 -9.81
C ALA A 5 -0.34 0.53 -10.93
N VAL A 6 -0.68 -0.72 -10.61
CA VAL A 6 -1.62 -1.49 -11.42
C VAL A 6 -3.02 -1.24 -10.89
N ILE A 7 -3.96 -0.94 -11.78
CA ILE A 7 -5.36 -0.68 -11.42
C ILE A 7 -6.29 -1.49 -12.32
N LYS A 8 -7.37 -2.01 -11.75
CA LYS A 8 -8.39 -2.79 -12.44
C LYS A 8 -9.78 -2.39 -11.96
N LYS A 9 -10.74 -2.30 -12.88
CA LYS A 9 -12.17 -2.25 -12.53
C LYS A 9 -12.73 -3.68 -12.46
N SER A 10 -13.39 -4.01 -11.36
CA SER A 10 -14.02 -5.32 -11.12
C SER A 10 -15.44 -5.10 -10.59
N GLY A 11 -16.43 -5.29 -11.46
CA GLY A 11 -17.82 -4.87 -11.18
C GLY A 11 -17.90 -3.37 -10.86
N ASP A 12 -18.48 -3.04 -9.72
CA ASP A 12 -18.64 -1.66 -9.23
C ASP A 12 -17.42 -1.13 -8.44
N TRP A 13 -16.33 -1.89 -8.42
CA TRP A 13 -15.14 -1.55 -7.65
C TRP A 13 -13.94 -1.28 -8.54
N TRP A 14 -13.07 -0.40 -8.08
CA TRP A 14 -11.72 -0.20 -8.56
C TRP A 14 -10.77 -0.80 -7.53
N ILE A 15 -9.83 -1.63 -7.97
CA ILE A 15 -8.84 -2.30 -7.14
C ILE A 15 -7.46 -1.94 -7.69
N GLY A 16 -6.48 -1.70 -6.82
CA GLY A 16 -5.13 -1.42 -7.27
C GLY A 16 -4.06 -1.63 -6.21
N TRP A 17 -2.82 -1.67 -6.66
CA TRP A 17 -1.63 -1.85 -5.83
C TRP A 17 -0.42 -1.14 -6.44
N LEU A 18 0.50 -0.71 -5.59
CA LEU A 18 1.76 -0.09 -6.02
C LEU A 18 2.81 -1.17 -6.35
N ILE A 19 3.45 -1.02 -7.50
CA ILE A 19 4.55 -1.90 -7.93
C ILE A 19 5.85 -1.52 -7.23
N ASP A 20 6.09 -0.22 -7.08
CA ASP A 20 7.31 0.31 -6.49
C ASP A 20 7.27 0.30 -4.95
N LEU A 21 6.11 0.02 -4.36
CA LEU A 21 5.93 -0.14 -2.92
C LEU A 21 4.98 -1.32 -2.63
N PRO A 22 5.47 -2.57 -2.77
CA PRO A 22 4.66 -3.77 -2.56
C PRO A 22 4.03 -3.78 -1.17
N GLY A 23 2.77 -4.23 -1.09
CA GLY A 23 1.98 -4.23 0.15
C GLY A 23 1.03 -3.05 0.28
N VAL A 24 1.24 -1.95 -0.46
CA VAL A 24 0.28 -0.85 -0.54
C VAL A 24 -0.79 -1.16 -1.59
N ASN A 25 -1.99 -1.48 -1.10
CA ASN A 25 -3.13 -1.88 -1.90
C ASN A 25 -4.36 -1.07 -1.48
N ALA A 26 -5.31 -0.86 -2.39
CA ALA A 26 -6.58 -0.23 -2.07
C ALA A 26 -7.73 -0.73 -2.97
N GLN A 27 -8.96 -0.54 -2.48
CA GLN A 27 -10.19 -0.81 -3.22
C GLN A 27 -11.22 0.28 -2.96
N GLU A 28 -11.79 0.84 -4.03
CA GLU A 28 -12.67 2.02 -3.95
C GLU A 28 -13.79 1.98 -4.99
N LYS A 29 -14.86 2.76 -4.76
CA LYS A 29 -16.00 2.85 -5.70
C LYS A 29 -15.70 3.67 -6.96
N SER A 30 -14.62 4.44 -6.98
CA SER A 30 -14.21 5.21 -8.16
C SER A 30 -12.70 5.20 -8.34
N ARG A 31 -12.25 5.35 -9.59
CA ARG A 31 -10.82 5.43 -9.92
C ARG A 31 -10.11 6.57 -9.18
N LYS A 32 -10.77 7.73 -9.04
CA LYS A 32 -10.21 8.89 -8.34
C LYS A 32 -10.00 8.59 -6.86
N LYS A 33 -10.99 7.98 -6.20
CA LYS A 33 -10.85 7.56 -4.81
C LYS A 33 -9.75 6.51 -4.67
N LEU A 34 -9.69 5.52 -5.57
CA LEU A 34 -8.64 4.49 -5.56
C LEU A 34 -7.24 5.12 -5.55
N ILE A 35 -6.98 6.07 -6.45
CA ILE A 35 -5.69 6.76 -6.52
C ILE A 35 -5.40 7.54 -5.24
N GLY A 36 -6.42 8.18 -4.65
CA GLY A 36 -6.30 8.86 -3.36
C GLY A 36 -5.91 7.90 -2.23
N SER A 37 -6.60 6.76 -2.12
CA SER A 37 -6.33 5.76 -1.09
C SER A 37 -4.96 5.11 -1.27
N LEU A 38 -4.52 4.85 -2.50
CA LEU A 38 -3.16 4.37 -2.78
C LEU A 38 -2.09 5.38 -2.37
N LYS A 39 -2.35 6.69 -2.60
CA LYS A 39 -1.43 7.75 -2.18
C LYS A 39 -1.33 7.81 -0.66
N ILE A 40 -2.45 7.79 0.05
CA ILE A 40 -2.47 7.79 1.53
C ILE A 40 -1.72 6.57 2.06
N GLY A 41 -2.03 5.37 1.56
CA GLY A 41 -1.33 4.15 2.00
C GLY A 41 0.18 4.18 1.73
N ALA A 42 0.62 4.82 0.64
CA ALA A 42 2.04 5.03 0.39
C ALA A 42 2.67 6.02 1.37
N GLU A 43 2.00 7.14 1.63
CA GLU A 43 2.46 8.13 2.61
C GLU A 43 2.55 7.51 4.01
N ASP A 44 1.57 6.72 4.42
CA ASP A 44 1.59 6.01 5.70
C ASP A 44 2.76 5.03 5.77
N MET A 45 2.93 4.18 4.77
CA MET A 45 4.01 3.19 4.74
C MET A 45 5.41 3.82 4.79
N LEU A 46 5.61 4.95 4.10
CA LEU A 46 6.92 5.63 4.08
C LEU A 46 7.22 6.41 5.36
N ASN A 47 6.18 6.87 6.06
CA ASN A 47 6.34 7.68 7.27
C ASN A 47 6.18 6.88 8.57
N THR A 48 5.69 5.65 8.49
CA THR A 48 5.52 4.79 9.67
C THR A 48 6.87 4.38 10.22
N ARG A 49 7.14 4.78 11.47
CA ARG A 49 8.27 4.27 12.24
C ARG A 49 7.82 2.96 12.89
N VAL A 50 8.55 1.88 12.62
CA VAL A 50 8.36 0.60 13.29
C VAL A 50 9.21 0.59 14.54
N GLU A 51 8.55 0.51 15.69
CA GLU A 51 9.18 0.30 16.99
C GLU A 51 8.98 -1.16 17.37
N VAL A 52 10.06 -1.83 17.79
CA VAL A 52 10.03 -3.21 18.27
C VAL A 52 9.83 -3.14 19.78
N LYS A 53 8.76 -3.74 20.29
CA LYS A 53 8.47 -3.79 21.73
C LYS A 53 9.26 -4.90 22.41
N ASP A 54 9.31 -4.87 23.76
CA ASP A 54 10.08 -5.82 24.57
C ASP A 54 9.66 -7.29 24.32
N GLU A 55 8.39 -7.53 23.98
CA GLU A 55 7.85 -8.85 23.64
C GLU A 55 7.96 -9.25 22.15
N GLU A 56 8.56 -8.42 21.31
CA GLU A 56 8.65 -8.61 19.85
C GLU A 56 10.11 -8.86 19.41
N GLU A 57 10.30 -9.67 18.36
CA GLU A 57 11.63 -9.94 17.79
C GLU A 57 11.70 -9.49 16.32
N LEU A 58 12.73 -8.70 16.01
CA LEU A 58 13.06 -8.35 14.63
C LEU A 58 14.01 -9.40 14.04
N VAL A 59 13.46 -10.30 13.22
CA VAL A 59 14.24 -11.37 12.56
C VAL A 59 14.55 -11.05 11.11
N ARG A 60 15.69 -11.53 10.61
CA ARG A 60 16.05 -11.48 9.17
C ARG A 60 15.68 -12.82 8.53
N ILE A 61 14.94 -12.78 7.43
CA ILE A 61 14.56 -13.96 6.64
C ILE A 61 15.33 -13.92 5.32
N GLU A 62 16.02 -15.01 5.01
CA GLU A 62 16.66 -15.26 3.71
C GLU A 62 15.78 -16.23 2.91
N ILE A 63 15.63 -15.98 1.61
CA ILE A 63 14.85 -16.80 0.66
C ILE A 63 15.80 -17.41 -0.36
#